data_AF-A0A2S7UAG0-F1
#
_entry.id   AF-A0A2S7UAG0-F1
#
_cell.length_a   1.000
_cell.length_b   1.000
_cell.length_c   1.000
_cell.angle_alpha   90.00
_cell.angle_beta   90.00
_cell.angle_gamma   90.00
#
_symmetry.space_group_name_H-M   'P 1'
#
loop_
_entity.id
_entity.type
_entity.pdbx_description
1 polymer ?
#
loop_
_entity_poly.entity_id
_entity_poly.type
_entity_poly.pdbx_seq_one_letter_code
_entity_poly.pdbx_strand_id
1 'polypeptide(L)'
;MEKEYYRVHEISKMYKITSRYVRTKIKQLKDSGKFNNRIEKDSEGQWLVHHLALPLFKRQRKQKQPYYALTVTFNNDYTNKDVETVMNWVCDRTGLNDLEFYYTIEKGLKTDKTHVHSFTNCKTKRKLIENLRLGFSKVGYKEVPVYDLEGWKNYITKEGNKIIEIKN
;
A
#
# COMPACT_ATOMS: atom_id res chain seq x y z
N MET A 1 29.42 -6.22 21.17
CA MET A 1 28.39 -5.31 21.68
C MET A 1 27.83 -4.52 20.51
N GLU A 2 26.53 -4.60 20.25
CA GLU A 2 25.90 -3.68 19.29
C GLU A 2 25.89 -2.27 19.92
N LYS A 3 26.24 -1.26 19.12
CA LYS A 3 26.16 0.14 19.55
C LYS A 3 24.70 0.48 19.82
N GLU A 4 24.41 1.10 20.96
CA GLU A 4 23.04 1.40 21.39
C GLU A 4 22.43 2.60 20.63
N TYR A 5 23.22 3.65 20.38
CA TYR A 5 22.78 4.87 19.71
C TYR A 5 23.64 5.21 18.48
N TYR A 6 23.00 5.72 17.44
CA TYR A 6 23.64 6.08 16.18
C TYR A 6 23.40 7.55 15.85
N ARG A 7 24.46 8.22 15.37
CA ARG A 7 24.42 9.58 14.86
C ARG A 7 23.90 9.60 13.43
N VAL A 8 23.39 10.75 13.00
CA VAL A 8 22.84 10.98 11.65
C VAL A 8 23.76 10.50 10.52
N HIS A 9 25.06 10.80 10.61
CA HIS A 9 26.01 10.43 9.57
C HIS A 9 26.26 8.92 9.48
N GLU A 10 26.13 8.20 10.60
CA GLU A 10 26.28 6.74 10.67
C GLU A 10 25.09 6.06 10.00
N ILE A 11 23.87 6.53 10.30
CA ILE A 11 22.62 6.05 9.69
C ILE A 11 22.64 6.34 8.17
N SER A 12 23.12 7.53 7.80
CA SER A 12 23.26 7.96 6.40
C SER A 12 24.14 7.00 5.59
N LYS A 13 25.30 6.60 6.15
CA LYS A 13 26.20 5.60 5.55
C LYS A 13 25.58 4.20 5.55
N MET A 14 25.01 3.77 6.68
CA MET A 14 24.43 2.44 6.87
C MET A 14 23.34 2.13 5.84
N TYR A 15 22.44 3.09 5.57
CA TYR A 15 21.31 2.89 4.67
C TYR A 15 21.47 3.54 3.29
N LYS A 16 22.65 4.08 2.97
CA LYS A 16 22.92 4.77 1.69
C LYS A 16 21.84 5.86 1.39
N ILE A 17 21.54 6.68 2.39
CA ILE A 17 20.57 7.78 2.35
C ILE A 17 21.25 9.09 2.75
N THR A 18 20.71 10.24 2.35
CA THR A 18 21.31 11.53 2.71
C THR A 18 21.07 11.87 4.18
N SER A 19 22.03 12.56 4.81
CA SER A 19 21.86 13.07 6.17
C SER A 19 20.67 14.01 6.30
N ARG A 20 20.31 14.74 5.22
CA ARG A 20 19.09 15.55 5.15
C ARG A 20 17.83 14.69 5.32
N TYR A 21 17.73 13.57 4.59
CA TYR A 21 16.60 12.65 4.71
C TYR A 21 16.51 12.05 6.13
N VAL A 22 17.64 11.68 6.73
CA VAL A 22 17.67 11.17 8.12
C VAL A 22 17.10 12.21 9.09
N ARG A 23 17.53 13.49 9.01
CA ARG A 23 17.00 14.57 9.86
C ARG A 23 15.51 14.82 9.64
N THR A 24 15.05 14.80 8.38
CA THR A 24 13.62 14.93 8.07
C THR A 24 12.81 13.79 8.68
N LYS A 25 13.31 12.55 8.57
CA LYS A 25 12.63 11.37 9.13
C LYS A 25 12.59 11.40 10.65
N ILE A 26 13.67 11.85 11.31
CA ILE A 26 13.70 12.07 12.76
C ILE A 26 12.57 13.02 13.19
N LYS A 27 12.43 14.16 12.51
CA LYS A 27 11.38 15.14 12.81
C LYS A 27 9.99 14.51 12.70
N GLN A 28 9.71 13.81 11.60
CA GLN A 28 8.44 13.09 11.40
C GLN A 28 8.16 12.05 12.50
N LEU A 29 9.19 11.31 12.94
CA LEU A 29 9.04 10.30 13.99
C LEU A 29 8.76 10.94 15.36
N LYS A 30 9.39 12.07 15.69
CA LYS A 30 9.07 12.82 16.92
C LYS A 30 7.68 13.43 16.88
N ASP A 31 7.29 14.02 15.75
CA ASP A 31 5.95 14.60 15.56
C ASP A 31 4.85 13.53 15.72
N SER A 32 5.15 12.27 15.42
CA SER A 32 4.21 11.15 15.62
C SER A 32 4.01 10.70 17.07
N GLY A 33 4.85 11.16 18.01
CA GLY A 33 4.82 10.81 19.43
C GLY A 33 5.25 9.37 19.78
N LYS A 34 5.25 8.44 18.81
CA LYS A 34 5.49 7.00 19.04
C LYS A 34 6.95 6.63 19.35
N PHE A 35 7.89 7.53 19.09
CA PHE A 35 9.34 7.25 19.15
C PHE A 35 10.12 8.24 20.01
N ASN A 36 9.43 9.01 20.87
CA ASN A 36 10.07 10.05 21.68
C ASN A 36 11.18 9.52 22.58
N ASN A 37 11.04 8.31 23.12
CA ASN A 37 12.03 7.69 24.01
C ASN A 37 13.17 6.99 23.25
N ARG A 38 13.19 7.06 21.91
CA ARG A 38 14.18 6.36 21.06
C ARG A 38 14.98 7.33 20.18
N ILE A 39 14.67 8.63 20.27
CA ILE A 39 15.32 9.68 19.48
C ILE A 39 15.53 10.90 20.37
N GLU A 40 16.79 11.19 20.66
CA GLU A 40 17.20 12.26 21.56
C GLU A 40 18.30 13.13 20.96
N LYS A 41 18.69 14.17 21.69
CA LYS A 41 19.85 14.99 21.35
C LYS A 41 20.91 14.79 22.43
N ASP A 42 22.17 14.71 22.02
CA ASP A 42 23.30 14.75 22.97
C ASP A 42 23.50 16.17 23.54
N SER A 43 24.48 16.32 24.43
CA SER A 43 24.87 17.59 25.04
C SER A 43 25.27 18.67 24.02
N GLU A 44 25.69 18.28 22.83
CA GLU A 44 26.06 19.17 21.71
C GLU A 44 24.88 19.46 20.77
N GLY A 45 23.68 18.95 21.09
CA GLY A 45 22.47 19.13 20.29
C GLY A 45 22.41 18.25 19.03
N GLN A 46 23.30 17.27 18.88
CA GLN A 46 23.31 16.32 17.76
C GLN A 46 22.29 15.20 18.01
N TRP A 47 21.58 14.80 16.95
CA TRP A 47 20.61 13.73 17.04
C TRP A 47 21.27 12.37 17.26
N LEU A 48 20.75 11.65 18.26
CA LEU A 48 21.03 10.25 18.57
C LEU A 48 19.77 9.41 18.34
N VAL A 49 19.93 8.28 17.65
CA VAL A 49 18.84 7.35 17.32
C VAL A 49 19.17 5.99 17.92
N HIS A 50 18.29 5.50 18.80
CA HIS A 50 18.43 4.18 19.41
C HIS A 50 18.38 3.07 18.33
N HIS A 51 19.14 1.99 18.51
CA HIS A 51 19.29 0.91 17.52
C HIS A 51 17.93 0.30 17.10
N LEU A 52 16.97 0.21 18.03
CA LEU A 52 15.58 -0.24 17.76
C LEU A 52 14.79 0.65 16.79
N ALA A 53 15.20 1.90 16.58
CA ALA A 53 14.56 2.81 15.62
C ALA A 53 15.25 2.78 14.24
N LEU A 54 16.45 2.20 14.12
CA LEU A 54 17.20 2.13 12.86
C LEU A 54 16.42 1.53 11.69
N PRO A 55 15.62 0.44 11.85
CA PRO A 55 14.87 -0.14 10.74
C PRO A 55 13.93 0.85 10.02
N LEU A 56 13.49 1.92 10.71
CA LEU A 56 12.62 2.95 10.15
C LEU A 56 13.33 3.89 9.16
N PHE A 57 14.67 3.87 9.16
CA PHE A 57 15.51 4.63 8.26
C PHE A 57 15.94 3.82 7.04
N LYS A 58 15.64 2.51 6.98
CA LYS A 58 15.78 1.74 5.75
C LYS A 58 15.02 2.45 4.64
N ARG A 59 15.67 2.59 3.48
CA ARG A 59 15.08 3.23 2.31
C ARG A 59 13.76 2.52 2.01
N GLN A 60 12.65 3.24 2.16
CA GLN A 60 11.36 2.73 1.73
C GLN A 60 11.45 2.45 0.23
N ARG A 61 10.93 1.30 -0.21
CA ARG A 61 10.94 0.93 -1.63
C ARG A 61 10.29 2.09 -2.39
N LYS A 62 10.96 2.62 -3.41
CA LYS A 62 10.30 3.53 -4.34
C LYS A 62 9.34 2.67 -5.16
N GLN A 63 8.09 3.07 -5.22
CA GLN A 63 7.11 2.47 -6.12
C GLN A 63 7.67 2.60 -7.55
N LYS A 64 8.06 1.47 -8.14
CA LYS A 64 8.67 1.44 -9.49
C LYS A 64 7.63 1.56 -10.60
N GLN A 65 6.40 1.11 -10.32
CA GLN A 65 5.31 1.04 -11.29
C GLN A 65 4.09 1.78 -10.73
N PRO A 66 3.29 2.45 -11.58
CA PRO A 66 2.18 3.31 -11.13
C PRO A 66 0.96 2.54 -10.60
N TYR A 67 1.09 1.25 -10.29
CA TYR A 67 0.00 0.44 -9.77
C TYR A 67 -0.16 0.58 -8.26
N TYR A 68 -1.40 0.68 -7.82
CA TYR A 68 -1.76 0.44 -6.42
C TYR A 68 -2.71 -0.74 -6.35
N ALA A 69 -2.69 -1.42 -5.22
CA ALA A 69 -3.55 -2.52 -4.92
C ALA A 69 -4.82 -1.97 -4.26
N LEU A 70 -5.95 -2.55 -4.65
CA LEU A 70 -7.26 -2.23 -4.12
C LEU A 70 -7.95 -3.55 -3.77
N THR A 71 -8.19 -3.75 -2.48
CA THR A 71 -9.03 -4.85 -2.00
C THR A 71 -10.42 -4.30 -1.74
N VAL A 72 -11.45 -4.90 -2.35
CA VAL A 72 -12.86 -4.59 -2.12
C VAL A 72 -13.50 -5.77 -1.40
N THR A 73 -14.18 -5.49 -0.30
CA THR A 73 -14.93 -6.48 0.46
C THR A 73 -16.40 -6.18 0.34
N PHE A 74 -17.15 -7.14 -0.19
CA PHE A 74 -18.59 -7.04 -0.30
C PHE A 74 -19.26 -7.43 1.03
N ASN A 75 -20.37 -6.79 1.34
CA ASN A 75 -21.20 -7.20 2.49
C ASN A 75 -22.25 -8.24 2.14
N ASN A 76 -22.55 -8.39 0.85
CA ASN A 76 -23.49 -9.36 0.31
C ASN A 76 -22.74 -10.40 -0.52
N ASP A 77 -23.35 -11.57 -0.68
CA ASP A 77 -22.83 -12.64 -1.52
C ASP A 77 -23.21 -12.39 -2.98
N TYR A 78 -22.31 -11.72 -3.69
CA TYR A 78 -22.41 -11.57 -5.14
C TYR A 78 -21.83 -12.79 -5.83
N THR A 79 -22.48 -13.23 -6.92
CA THR A 79 -21.89 -14.24 -7.78
C THR A 79 -20.71 -13.64 -8.55
N ASN A 80 -19.80 -14.48 -9.05
CA ASN A 80 -18.69 -14.00 -9.88
C ASN A 80 -19.20 -13.18 -11.08
N LYS A 81 -20.32 -13.58 -11.67
CA LYS A 81 -20.95 -12.88 -12.80
C LYS A 81 -21.47 -11.49 -12.42
N ASP A 82 -22.06 -11.34 -11.23
CA ASP A 82 -22.49 -10.03 -10.73
C ASP A 82 -21.28 -9.12 -10.51
N VAL A 83 -20.22 -9.67 -9.91
CA VAL A 83 -18.97 -8.94 -9.68
C VAL A 83 -18.38 -8.48 -11.01
N GLU A 84 -18.21 -9.38 -11.98
CA GLU A 84 -17.68 -9.04 -13.30
C GLU A 84 -18.51 -7.95 -14.01
N THR A 85 -19.84 -8.08 -13.98
CA THR A 85 -20.74 -7.10 -14.60
C THR A 85 -20.58 -5.72 -14.00
N VAL A 86 -20.57 -5.62 -12.67
CA VAL A 86 -20.43 -4.33 -11.98
C VAL A 86 -19.00 -3.78 -12.11
N MET A 87 -17.97 -4.63 -12.08
CA MET A 87 -16.58 -4.19 -12.24
C MET A 87 -16.32 -3.58 -13.62
N ASN A 88 -16.87 -4.18 -14.69
CA ASN A 88 -16.84 -3.58 -16.03
C ASN A 88 -17.54 -2.22 -16.03
N TRP A 89 -18.76 -2.17 -15.50
CA TRP A 89 -19.55 -0.93 -15.39
C TRP A 89 -18.81 0.20 -14.64
N VAL A 90 -18.06 -0.16 -13.59
CA VAL A 90 -17.25 0.75 -12.77
C VAL A 90 -16.06 1.29 -13.56
N CYS A 91 -15.33 0.41 -14.24
CA CYS A 91 -14.13 0.74 -15.00
C CYS A 91 -14.46 1.64 -16.21
N ASP A 92 -15.54 1.35 -16.93
CA ASP A 92 -16.04 2.16 -18.05
C ASP A 92 -16.36 3.59 -17.65
N ARG A 93 -16.87 3.78 -16.43
CA ARG A 93 -17.23 5.10 -15.91
C ARG A 93 -16.07 5.87 -15.30
N THR A 94 -14.87 5.32 -15.25
CA THR A 94 -13.69 6.10 -14.83
C THR A 94 -13.40 7.22 -15.82
N GLY A 95 -13.65 6.99 -17.11
CA GLY A 95 -13.34 7.93 -18.20
C GLY A 95 -11.85 8.03 -18.50
N LEU A 96 -11.10 6.95 -18.25
CA LEU A 96 -9.68 6.82 -18.56
C LEU A 96 -9.52 5.89 -19.77
N ASN A 97 -8.76 6.35 -20.78
CA ASN A 97 -8.42 5.61 -22.00
C ASN A 97 -7.10 4.81 -21.88
N ASP A 98 -6.45 4.89 -20.72
CA ASP A 98 -5.24 4.14 -20.39
C ASP A 98 -5.45 3.31 -19.11
N LEU A 99 -6.71 2.95 -18.82
CA LEU A 99 -7.04 2.21 -17.62
C LEU A 99 -6.58 0.77 -17.78
N GLU A 100 -5.75 0.35 -16.85
CA GLU A 100 -5.45 -1.04 -16.62
C GLU A 100 -5.97 -1.43 -15.25
N PHE A 101 -6.94 -2.34 -15.23
CA PHE A 101 -7.54 -2.85 -14.01
C PHE A 101 -7.48 -4.37 -14.01
N TYR A 102 -6.75 -4.93 -13.06
CA TYR A 102 -6.53 -6.36 -12.93
C TYR A 102 -7.07 -6.83 -11.60
N TYR A 103 -7.82 -7.92 -11.59
CA TYR A 103 -8.39 -8.43 -10.35
C TYR A 103 -8.63 -9.92 -10.31
N THR A 104 -8.73 -10.46 -9.10
CA THR A 104 -9.21 -11.81 -8.83
C THR A 104 -10.40 -11.74 -7.88
N ILE A 105 -11.28 -12.74 -7.97
CA ILE A 105 -12.41 -12.93 -7.05
C ILE A 105 -12.04 -14.08 -6.12
N GLU A 106 -12.00 -13.81 -4.81
CA GLU A 106 -11.66 -14.77 -3.76
C GLU A 106 -12.81 -14.87 -2.76
N LYS A 107 -13.11 -16.08 -2.27
CA LYS A 107 -13.99 -16.26 -1.11
C LYS A 107 -13.14 -16.24 0.16
N GLY A 108 -13.46 -15.34 1.08
CA GLY A 108 -12.71 -15.23 2.32
C GLY A 108 -12.88 -16.46 3.19
N LEU A 109 -11.79 -17.22 3.43
CA LEU A 109 -11.78 -18.46 4.22
C LEU A 109 -12.44 -18.37 5.60
N LYS A 110 -12.45 -17.18 6.23
CA LYS A 110 -12.99 -16.96 7.58
C LYS A 110 -14.39 -16.35 7.61
N THR A 111 -14.77 -15.64 6.55
CA THR A 111 -15.99 -14.84 6.54
C THR A 111 -17.02 -15.32 5.52
N ASP A 112 -16.63 -16.25 4.64
CA ASP A 112 -17.34 -16.72 3.44
C ASP A 112 -17.74 -15.60 2.44
N LYS A 113 -17.53 -14.34 2.82
CA LYS A 113 -17.73 -13.16 1.99
C LYS A 113 -16.80 -13.17 0.79
N THR A 114 -17.33 -12.72 -0.34
CA THR A 114 -16.58 -12.51 -1.55
C THR A 114 -15.73 -11.23 -1.43
N HIS A 115 -14.45 -11.35 -1.80
CA HIS A 115 -13.49 -10.27 -1.89
C HIS A 115 -12.99 -10.15 -3.32
N VAL A 116 -12.73 -8.91 -3.73
CA VAL A 116 -11.96 -8.63 -4.93
C VAL A 116 -10.59 -8.13 -4.52
N HIS A 117 -9.55 -8.83 -4.93
CA HIS A 117 -8.18 -8.34 -4.84
C HIS A 117 -7.76 -7.82 -6.21
N SER A 118 -7.36 -6.55 -6.28
CA SER A 118 -7.02 -5.92 -7.56
C SER A 118 -5.73 -5.13 -7.49
N PHE A 119 -5.16 -4.84 -8.66
CA PHE A 119 -4.18 -3.79 -8.85
C PHE A 119 -4.53 -2.98 -10.10
N THR A 120 -4.34 -1.67 -10.03
CA THR A 120 -4.71 -0.76 -11.12
C THR A 120 -3.81 0.47 -11.17
N ASN A 121 -3.64 1.01 -12.37
CA ASN A 121 -2.96 2.27 -12.63
C ASN A 121 -3.92 3.50 -12.57
N CYS A 122 -5.19 3.29 -12.18
CA CYS A 122 -6.23 4.31 -12.20
C CYS A 122 -5.83 5.60 -11.47
N LYS A 123 -5.68 6.70 -12.23
CA LYS A 123 -5.28 8.01 -11.69
C LYS A 123 -6.45 8.69 -10.97
N THR A 124 -7.69 8.41 -11.37
CA THR A 124 -8.92 8.99 -10.80
C THR A 124 -9.49 8.12 -9.68
N LYS A 125 -8.68 7.86 -8.65
CA LYS A 125 -9.02 6.94 -7.54
C LYS A 125 -10.36 7.24 -6.88
N ARG A 126 -10.63 8.53 -6.59
CA ARG A 126 -11.87 8.95 -5.94
C ARG A 126 -13.10 8.52 -6.73
N LYS A 127 -13.08 8.74 -8.05
CA LYS A 127 -14.16 8.38 -8.96
C LYS A 127 -14.35 6.87 -9.06
N LEU A 128 -13.25 6.11 -9.09
CA LEU A 128 -13.30 4.65 -9.05
C LEU A 128 -13.99 4.15 -7.77
N ILE A 129 -13.61 4.67 -6.61
CA ILE A 129 -14.23 4.29 -5.32
C ILE A 129 -15.69 4.73 -5.24
N GLU A 130 -16.04 5.91 -5.75
CA GLU A 130 -17.42 6.38 -5.85
C GLU A 130 -18.25 5.42 -6.71
N ASN A 131 -17.76 5.05 -7.90
CA ASN A 131 -18.41 4.08 -8.77
C ASN A 131 -18.56 2.70 -8.11
N LEU A 132 -17.53 2.22 -7.39
CA LEU A 132 -17.61 0.96 -6.65
C LEU A 132 -18.70 0.98 -5.59
N ARG A 133 -18.87 2.10 -4.87
CA ARG A 133 -19.94 2.28 -3.88
C ARG A 133 -21.32 2.36 -4.51
N LEU A 134 -21.43 2.96 -5.70
CA LEU A 134 -22.68 3.00 -6.46
C LEU A 134 -23.07 1.63 -7.00
N GLY A 135 -22.10 0.88 -7.53
CA GLY A 135 -22.31 -0.44 -8.11
C GLY A 135 -22.58 -1.53 -7.05
N PHE A 136 -21.92 -1.44 -5.90
CA PHE A 136 -22.07 -2.36 -4.78
C PHE A 136 -22.50 -1.58 -3.54
N SER A 137 -23.80 -1.55 -3.26
CA SER A 137 -24.46 -0.66 -2.28
C SER A 137 -23.70 -0.45 -0.95
N LYS A 138 -23.04 -1.49 -0.43
CA LYS A 138 -22.21 -1.41 0.78
C LYS A 138 -20.88 -2.16 0.62
N VAL A 139 -19.81 -1.41 0.35
CA VAL A 139 -18.44 -1.94 0.19
C VAL A 139 -17.47 -1.38 1.22
N GLY A 140 -16.66 -2.28 1.78
CA GLY A 140 -15.40 -1.92 2.41
C GLY A 140 -14.29 -1.92 1.36
N TYR A 141 -13.32 -1.04 1.49
CA TYR A 141 -12.14 -1.06 0.62
C TYR A 141 -10.85 -0.78 1.39
N LYS A 142 -9.74 -1.32 0.89
CA LYS A 142 -8.39 -1.05 1.37
C LYS A 142 -7.47 -0.81 0.20
N GLU A 143 -6.77 0.31 0.25
CA GLU A 143 -5.76 0.68 -0.76
C GLU A 143 -4.37 0.54 -0.18
N VAL A 144 -3.45 -0.04 -0.95
CA VAL A 144 -2.02 -0.05 -0.63
C VAL A 144 -1.18 0.17 -1.88
N PRO A 145 -0.07 0.94 -1.81
CA PRO A 145 0.86 1.04 -2.92
C PRO A 145 1.50 -0.31 -3.23
N VAL A 146 1.66 -0.64 -4.51
CA VAL A 146 2.34 -1.87 -4.96
C VAL A 146 3.81 -1.55 -5.21
N TYR A 147 4.69 -2.10 -4.36
CA TYR A 147 6.14 -1.96 -4.51
C TYR A 147 6.79 -3.14 -5.24
N ASP A 148 6.11 -4.28 -5.26
CA ASP A 148 6.51 -5.53 -5.88
C ASP A 148 5.29 -6.12 -6.58
N LEU A 149 5.16 -5.84 -7.86
CA LEU A 149 3.99 -6.26 -8.64
C LEU A 149 3.94 -7.77 -8.82
N GLU A 150 5.10 -8.43 -8.95
CA GLU A 150 5.15 -9.87 -9.11
C GLU A 150 4.75 -10.57 -7.81
N GLY A 151 5.26 -10.10 -6.67
CA GLY A 151 4.81 -10.55 -5.36
C GLY A 151 3.30 -10.34 -5.15
N TRP A 152 2.75 -9.23 -5.63
CA TRP A 152 1.30 -8.98 -5.56
C TRP A 152 0.49 -9.93 -6.46
N LYS A 153 0.92 -10.15 -7.71
CA LYS A 153 0.29 -11.10 -8.63
C LYS A 153 0.24 -12.50 -8.01
N ASN A 154 1.37 -12.99 -7.51
CA ASN A 154 1.46 -14.29 -6.85
C ASN A 154 0.56 -14.38 -5.61
N TYR A 155 0.40 -13.29 -4.87
CA TYR A 155 -0.50 -13.23 -3.72
C TYR A 155 -1.98 -13.39 -4.12
N ILE A 156 -2.43 -12.65 -5.13
CA ILE A 156 -3.85 -12.66 -5.54
C ILE A 156 -4.25 -13.92 -6.33
N THR A 157 -3.28 -14.68 -6.83
CA THR A 157 -3.47 -15.96 -7.55
C THR A 157 -3.13 -17.20 -6.71
N LYS A 158 -2.74 -17.03 -5.43
CA LYS A 158 -2.28 -18.12 -4.54
C LYS A 158 -3.22 -19.35 -4.48
N GLU A 159 -4.52 -19.16 -4.69
CA GLU A 159 -5.56 -20.20 -4.62
C GLU A 159 -5.94 -20.75 -6.00
N GLY A 160 -5.13 -20.49 -7.03
CA GLY A 160 -5.43 -20.86 -8.41
C GLY A 160 -6.42 -19.91 -9.09
N ASN A 161 -6.80 -18.81 -8.44
CA ASN A 161 -7.69 -17.79 -9.01
C ASN A 161 -7.04 -17.15 -10.24
N LYS A 162 -7.80 -17.05 -11.34
CA LYS A 162 -7.36 -16.40 -12.57
C LYS A 162 -7.49 -14.89 -12.45
N ILE A 163 -6.48 -14.17 -12.93
CA ILE A 163 -6.54 -12.71 -13.05
C ILE A 163 -7.46 -12.38 -14.23
N ILE A 164 -8.48 -11.59 -13.94
CA ILE A 164 -9.37 -10.95 -14.90
C ILE A 164 -8.80 -9.57 -15.21
N GLU A 165 -8.76 -9.21 -16.48
CA GLU A 165 -8.20 -7.96 -16.99
C GLU A 165 -9.30 -7.12 -17.64
N ILE A 166 -9.37 -5.84 -17.25
CA ILE A 166 -10.20 -4.81 -17.88
C ILE A 166 -9.25 -3.72 -18.38
N LYS A 167 -9.27 -3.49 -19.70
CA LYS A 167 -8.48 -2.48 -20.39
C LYS A 167 -9.40 -1.57 -21.19
N ASN A 168 -9.31 -0.27 -20.93
CA ASN A 168 -10.02 0.79 -21.64
C ASN A 168 -9.03 1.77 -22.24
#